data_AF-A0A151QRI7-F1
#
_entry.id   AF-A0A151QRI7-F1
#
_cell.length_a   1.000
_cell.length_b   1.000
_cell.length_c   1.000
_cell.angle_alpha   90.00
_cell.angle_beta   90.00
_cell.angle_gamma   90.00
#
_symmetry.space_group_name_H-M   'P 1'
#
loop_
_entity.id
_entity.type
_entity.pdbx_description
1 polymer ?
#
loop_
_entity_poly.entity_id
_entity_poly.type
_entity_poly.pdbx_seq_one_letter_code
_entity_poly.pdbx_strand_id
1 'polypeptide(L)' 'MESYLEAIDLWDVVEEDYQVTPLPNNPTLVQIRRHKERKTKKAKAKLSLFVGVSQTILTRIMTLKTPKEI' A
#
# COMPACT_ATOMS: atom_id res chain seq x y z
N MET A 1 -5.43 -6.77 -12.23
CA MET A 1 -4.87 -6.53 -10.89
C MET A 1 -5.86 -5.74 -10.03
N GLU A 2 -6.44 -4.68 -10.58
CA GLU A 2 -7.58 -3.93 -10.02
C GLU A 2 -8.71 -4.83 -9.50
N SER A 3 -9.35 -5.64 -10.36
CA SER A 3 -10.43 -6.56 -9.95
C SER A 3 -10.05 -7.56 -8.84
N TYR A 4 -8.77 -7.95 -8.74
CA TYR A 4 -8.27 -8.79 -7.65
C TYR A 4 -8.17 -8.01 -6.34
N LEU A 5 -7.69 -6.75 -6.39
CA LEU A 5 -7.56 -5.87 -5.23
C LEU A 5 -8.91 -5.37 -4.73
N GLU A 6 -9.87 -5.12 -5.63
CA GLU A 6 -11.26 -4.81 -5.30
C GLU A 6 -11.90 -5.96 -4.52
N ALA A 7 -11.72 -7.21 -4.98
CA ALA A 7 -12.26 -8.39 -4.31
C ALA A 7 -11.72 -8.64 -2.89
N ILE A 8 -10.62 -7.96 -2.49
CA ILE A 8 -10.01 -8.08 -1.16
C ILE A 8 -9.95 -6.74 -0.40
N ASP A 9 -10.76 -5.75 -0.81
CA ASP A 9 -10.86 -4.41 -0.19
C ASP A 9 -9.51 -3.68 -0.06
N LEU A 10 -8.64 -3.82 -1.07
CA LEU A 10 -7.34 -3.17 -1.15
C LEU A 10 -7.23 -2.13 -2.27
N TRP A 11 -8.21 -2.07 -3.19
CA TRP A 11 -8.19 -1.09 -4.28
C TRP A 11 -8.24 0.36 -3.77
N ASP A 12 -9.18 0.66 -2.87
CA ASP A 12 -9.31 1.98 -2.22
C ASP A 12 -8.01 2.41 -1.53
N VAL A 13 -7.25 1.45 -0.99
CA VAL A 13 -5.97 1.72 -0.30
C VAL A 13 -4.87 2.12 -1.28
N VAL A 14 -4.91 1.60 -2.51
CA VAL A 14 -3.99 1.97 -3.60
C VAL A 14 -4.39 3.32 -4.18
N GLU A 15 -5.69 3.58 -4.35
CA GLU A 15 -6.21 4.81 -4.93
C GLU A 15 -6.04 6.03 -4.01
N GLU A 16 -6.40 5.90 -2.73
CA GLU A 16 -6.35 7.04 -1.78
C GLU A 16 -4.91 7.43 -1.38
N ASP A 17 -3.93 6.54 -1.55
CA ASP A 17 -2.54 6.62 -1.06
C ASP A 17 -2.39 7.34 0.31
N TYR A 18 -3.33 7.11 1.23
CA TYR A 18 -3.37 7.87 2.47
C TYR A 18 -2.11 7.64 3.32
N GLN A 19 -1.61 8.69 3.96
CA GLN A 19 -0.53 8.56 4.93
C GLN A 19 -1.09 8.04 6.25
N VAL A 20 -0.44 7.02 6.82
CA VAL A 20 -0.81 6.55 8.16
C VAL A 20 -0.17 7.49 9.18
N THR A 21 -0.97 8.43 9.69
CA THR A 21 -0.54 9.40 10.69
C THR A 21 -0.14 8.70 12.00
N PRO A 22 0.89 9.18 12.70
CA PRO A 22 1.22 8.67 14.03
C PRO A 22 0.03 8.76 14.98
N LEU A 23 -0.07 7.80 15.90
CA LEU A 23 -1.03 7.86 16.98
C LEU A 23 -0.73 9.06 17.90
N PRO A 24 -1.76 9.70 18.48
CA PRO A 24 -1.56 10.72 19.51
C PRO A 24 -0.96 10.10 20.79
N ASN A 25 -0.44 10.93 21.71
CA ASN A 25 0.24 10.46 22.92
C ASN A 25 -0.63 9.60 23.84
N ASN A 26 -1.95 9.82 23.87
CA ASN A 26 -2.91 9.04 24.66
C ASN A 26 -4.02 8.52 23.74
N PRO A 27 -3.75 7.49 22.93
CA PRO A 27 -4.72 7.00 21.96
C PRO A 27 -5.76 6.11 22.63
N THR A 28 -6.99 6.13 22.13
CA THR A 28 -8.02 5.16 22.54
C THR A 28 -7.77 3.80 21.91
N LEU A 29 -8.29 2.72 22.51
CA LEU A 29 -8.20 1.37 21.94
C LEU A 29 -8.74 1.29 20.49
N VAL A 30 -9.78 2.06 20.19
CA VAL A 30 -10.35 2.15 18.84
C VAL A 30 -9.37 2.79 17.85
N GLN A 31 -8.67 3.85 18.26
CA GLN A 31 -7.64 4.49 17.44
C GLN A 31 -6.46 3.54 17.18
N ILE A 32 -6.01 2.80 18.20
CA ILE A 32 -4.92 1.82 18.07
C ILE A 32 -5.30 0.73 17.07
N ARG A 33 -6.50 0.15 17.19
CA ARG A 33 -7.00 -0.90 16.27
C ARG A 33 -7.06 -0.39 14.84
N ARG A 34 -7.69 0.76 14.62
CA ARG A 34 -7.81 1.38 13.30
C ARG A 34 -6.44 1.69 12.68
N HIS A 35 -5.50 2.23 13.46
CA HIS A 35 -4.15 2.51 12.98
C HIS A 35 -3.42 1.23 12.56
N LYS A 36 -3.52 0.15 13.35
CA LYS A 36 -2.93 -1.15 13.01
C LYS A 36 -3.53 -1.72 11.71
N GLU A 37 -4.86 -1.71 11.60
CA GLU A 37 -5.57 -2.15 10.39
C GLU A 37 -5.13 -1.36 9.16
N ARG A 38 -5.08 -0.03 9.25
CA ARG A 38 -4.63 0.85 8.16
C ARG A 38 -3.18 0.59 7.75
N LYS A 39 -2.25 0.40 8.69
CA LYS A 39 -0.86 0.02 8.38
C LYS A 39 -0.81 -1.33 7.67
N THR A 40 -1.53 -2.33 8.18
CA THR A 40 -1.52 -3.67 7.62
C THR A 40 -2.14 -3.72 6.23
N LYS A 41 -3.28 -3.05 5.99
CA LYS A 41 -3.89 -2.97 4.66
C LYS A 41 -2.95 -2.31 3.64
N LYS A 42 -2.30 -1.19 3.99
CA LYS A 42 -1.33 -0.53 3.11
C LYS A 42 -0.14 -1.43 2.77
N ALA A 43 0.39 -2.18 3.75
CA ALA A 43 1.46 -3.14 3.51
C ALA A 43 1.03 -4.31 2.60
N LYS A 44 -0.18 -4.85 2.82
CA LYS A 44 -0.75 -5.91 1.98
C LYS A 44 -0.97 -5.46 0.54
N ALA A 45 -1.55 -4.27 0.33
CA ALA A 45 -1.75 -3.73 -1.01
C ALA A 45 -0.42 -3.61 -1.78
N LYS A 46 0.61 -3.06 -1.13
CA LYS A 46 1.97 -3.00 -1.70
C LYS A 46 2.54 -4.37 -2.03
N LEU A 47 2.37 -5.36 -1.14
CA LEU A 47 2.84 -6.71 -1.39
C LEU A 47 2.07 -7.39 -2.53
N SER A 48 0.75 -7.23 -2.60
CA SER A 48 -0.06 -7.77 -3.69
C SER A 48 0.35 -7.19 -5.05
N LEU A 49 0.59 -5.88 -5.12
CA LEU A 49 1.16 -5.23 -6.31
C LEU A 49 2.56 -5.77 -6.63
N PHE A 50 3.43 -5.91 -5.61
CA PHE A 50 4.76 -6.48 -5.77
C PHE A 50 4.73 -7.91 -6.32
N VAL A 51 3.80 -8.75 -5.85
CA VAL A 51 3.71 -10.16 -6.25
C VAL A 51 3.15 -10.30 -7.67
N GLY A 52 2.15 -9.52 -8.05
CA GLY A 52 1.58 -9.63 -9.40
C GLY A 52 2.34 -8.87 -10.48
N VAL A 53 3.26 -7.98 -10.12
CA VAL A 53 4.25 -7.42 -11.05
C VAL A 53 5.50 -8.29 -11.00
N SER A 54 6.03 -8.73 -12.15
CA SER A 54 7.31 -9.46 -12.15
C SER A 54 8.38 -8.68 -11.39
N GLN A 55 9.12 -9.35 -10.50
CA GLN A 55 10.19 -8.73 -9.71
C GLN A 55 11.18 -7.95 -10.60
N THR A 56 11.43 -8.42 -11.83
CA THR A 56 12.26 -7.75 -12.83
C THR A 56 11.67 -6.41 -13.29
N ILE A 57 10.35 -6.35 -13.51
CA ILE A 57 9.65 -5.13 -13.94
C ILE A 57 9.67 -4.11 -12.79
N LEU A 58 9.40 -4.57 -11.57
CA LEU A 58 9.44 -3.68 -10.40
C LEU A 58 10.85 -3.16 -10.12
N THR A 59 11.88 -4.02 -10.18
CA THR A 59 13.27 -3.59 -10.02
C THR A 59 13.64 -2.56 -11.08
N ARG A 60 13.25 -2.76 -12.36
CA ARG A 60 13.45 -1.74 -13.41
C ARG A 60 12.77 -0.43 -13.01
N ILE A 61 11.47 -0.41 -12.71
CA ILE A 61 10.74 0.80 -12.31
C ILE A 61 11.40 1.51 -11.12
N MET A 62 11.82 0.77 -10.08
CA MET A 62 12.47 1.34 -8.89
C MET A 62 13.89 1.89 -9.18
N THR A 63 14.59 1.32 -10.16
CA THR A 63 15.92 1.79 -10.60
C THR A 63 15.85 2.97 -11.55
N LEU A 64 14.71 3.22 -12.18
CA LEU A 64 14.48 4.36 -13.05
C LEU A 64 14.29 5.61 -12.17
N LYS A 65 15.34 6.45 -12.12
CA LYS A 65 15.33 7.70 -11.34
C LYS A 65 14.56 8.82 -12.02
N THR A 66 14.16 8.65 -13.28
CA THR A 66 13.37 9.63 -14.02
C THR A 66 12.24 8.96 -14.82
N PRO A 67 11.09 9.61 -15.03
CA PRO A 67 9.90 8.99 -15.64
C PRO A 67 10.03 8.56 -17.12
N LYS A 68 11.21 8.71 -17.75
CA LYS A 68 11.39 8.59 -19.22
C LYS A 68 12.59 7.75 -19.67
N GLU A 69 13.28 7.04 -18.78
CA GLU A 69 14.31 6.10 -19.22
C GLU A 69 13.65 4.72 -19.48
N ILE A 70 13.66 4.27 -20.74
CA ILE A 70 13.19 2.95 -21.19
C ILE A 70 14.39 2.10 -21.58
#